data_AF-A0A8X7VAY0-F1
#
_entry.id   AF-A0A8X7VAY0-F1
#
_cell.length_a   1.000
_cell.length_b   1.000
_cell.length_c   1.000
_cell.angle_alpha   90.00
_cell.angle_beta   90.00
_cell.angle_gamma   90.00
#
_symmetry.space_group_name_H-M   'P 1'
#
loop_
_entity.id
_entity.type
_entity.pdbx_description
1 polymer ?
#
loop_
_entity_poly.entity_id
_entity_poly.type
_entity_poly.pdbx_seq_one_letter_code
_entity_poly.pdbx_strand_id
1 'polypeptide(L)'
;MADTVEEPQLHNGKASSESETDQHPTSEPLPDHDPKATNEIPEEGQSEVTDGEIQPEINDAKPEEVEPVVMDAKPELTHVDLSPEENQIGSREGDQGTRQPVMKKEDEGNRTFTMRELLSELKSDEGDGTPRSTVSPYSRESASQAAENNPAMDLINRIQVNDEEGRSRQRVLAFAARKYASAIERNPDDHDALYNWALILQESADNVSADSVSPSKDDLLEEACKKYDEATRLCPTLYDAYYNWAIAISDRAKMRGRTKEAEELWQQATNNYEKAVQLNWNSSQALNNWGLALQELSQIVPAREKEKVVRTAISKFRAAIRLQFDFHRAIYNLGTVLYGLAEDTLRTGGSGNGKDIPPGELYSQSAIYIAAAHSLKPSYSVYSSALRLVRSMLPLPHLKVGYLTAPPVGNSLAPHSDWKRTEFELNHERLLQVLKPEAREMGRNLSGKAEAMSTNVEKKTVKVNITEIVSVTTCADLTLPPGAGLCIDTVHGPVYLVADSWESLDGWLDAIRLVYTIYARGKSDVLAGIITA
;
A
#
# COMPACT_ATOMS: atom_id res chain seq x y z
N MET A 1 -21.82 -64.66 -32.05
CA MET A 1 -20.59 -65.05 -31.32
C MET A 1 -20.77 -64.57 -29.89
N ALA A 2 -21.15 -65.53 -29.02
CA ALA A 2 -21.41 -65.49 -27.56
C ALA A 2 -22.34 -64.37 -27.05
N ASP A 3 -23.63 -64.60 -26.73
CA ASP A 3 -24.24 -65.41 -25.63
C ASP A 3 -23.84 -64.85 -24.25
N THR A 4 -24.65 -64.61 -23.21
CA THR A 4 -25.98 -65.09 -22.75
C THR A 4 -26.27 -64.28 -21.45
N VAL A 5 -27.46 -63.71 -21.19
CA VAL A 5 -28.65 -64.26 -20.48
C VAL A 5 -28.64 -64.18 -18.92
N GLU A 6 -29.71 -63.54 -18.41
CA GLU A 6 -30.51 -63.71 -17.17
C GLU A 6 -29.89 -63.65 -15.74
N GLU A 7 -30.39 -62.69 -14.94
CA GLU A 7 -31.37 -62.80 -13.80
C GLU A 7 -31.43 -64.11 -12.95
N PRO A 8 -32.12 -64.20 -11.76
CA PRO A 8 -33.15 -63.30 -11.19
C PRO A 8 -33.19 -63.11 -9.62
N GLN A 9 -33.98 -62.09 -9.23
CA GLN A 9 -35.05 -61.99 -8.20
C GLN A 9 -35.03 -62.77 -6.86
N LEU A 10 -35.58 -62.11 -5.82
CA LEU A 10 -36.82 -62.47 -5.07
C LEU A 10 -37.19 -61.27 -4.14
N HIS A 11 -38.32 -60.55 -4.31
CA HIS A 11 -39.69 -60.79 -3.76
C HIS A 11 -39.78 -60.70 -2.22
N ASN A 12 -40.78 -60.13 -1.52
CA ASN A 12 -41.98 -59.33 -1.81
C ASN A 12 -42.70 -59.02 -0.44
N GLY A 13 -43.62 -58.04 -0.39
CA GLY A 13 -44.71 -57.91 0.62
C GLY A 13 -44.56 -56.76 1.66
N LYS A 14 -45.29 -55.63 1.68
CA LYS A 14 -46.76 -55.31 1.82
C LYS A 14 -47.40 -55.95 3.08
N ALA A 15 -48.24 -55.31 3.91
CA ALA A 15 -48.94 -54.00 3.96
C ALA A 15 -49.67 -53.86 5.33
N SER A 16 -50.08 -52.63 5.71
CA SER A 16 -51.32 -52.16 6.44
C SER A 16 -51.87 -52.94 7.69
N SER A 17 -52.60 -52.46 8.71
CA SER A 17 -53.21 -51.18 9.16
C SER A 17 -54.13 -51.50 10.38
N GLU A 18 -54.33 -50.54 11.32
CA GLU A 18 -55.52 -50.28 12.21
C GLU A 18 -55.85 -51.20 13.43
N SER A 19 -55.76 -50.71 14.69
CA SER A 19 -56.73 -50.01 15.60
C SER A 19 -57.44 -50.97 16.59
N GLU A 20 -57.49 -50.78 17.92
CA GLU A 20 -58.29 -49.78 18.67
C GLU A 20 -57.95 -49.72 20.19
N THR A 21 -58.15 -48.51 20.77
CA THR A 21 -58.65 -48.07 22.13
C THR A 21 -57.92 -48.54 23.43
N ASP A 22 -57.76 -47.75 24.51
CA ASP A 22 -58.63 -46.70 25.09
C ASP A 22 -57.94 -45.86 26.22
N GLN A 23 -58.54 -44.69 26.54
CA GLN A 23 -58.52 -43.89 27.80
C GLN A 23 -57.65 -42.60 28.01
N HIS A 24 -58.39 -41.52 28.28
CA HIS A 24 -58.14 -40.14 28.77
C HIS A 24 -57.88 -40.08 30.32
N PRO A 25 -57.69 -38.93 31.04
CA PRO A 25 -57.73 -37.50 30.64
C PRO A 25 -56.71 -36.48 31.29
N THR A 26 -56.67 -35.24 30.73
CA THR A 26 -56.53 -33.86 31.34
C THR A 26 -55.28 -33.45 32.16
N SER A 27 -54.78 -32.20 32.26
CA SER A 27 -54.62 -30.95 31.45
C SER A 27 -54.11 -29.82 32.38
N GLU A 28 -53.07 -29.05 31.97
CA GLU A 28 -52.69 -27.65 32.37
C GLU A 28 -52.20 -27.31 33.83
N PRO A 29 -51.71 -26.08 34.15
CA PRO A 29 -50.60 -25.26 33.59
C PRO A 29 -49.67 -24.59 34.69
N LEU A 30 -48.81 -23.63 34.28
CA LEU A 30 -47.86 -22.70 35.00
C LEU A 30 -48.12 -22.31 36.48
N PRO A 31 -47.08 -21.81 37.21
CA PRO A 31 -47.12 -20.38 37.57
C PRO A 31 -45.76 -19.62 37.70
N ASP A 32 -45.87 -18.29 37.61
CA ASP A 32 -44.99 -17.24 38.14
C ASP A 32 -44.79 -17.33 39.68
N HIS A 33 -43.60 -16.97 40.18
CA HIS A 33 -43.36 -15.90 41.17
C HIS A 33 -41.97 -16.00 41.86
N ASP A 34 -41.32 -14.83 41.98
CA ASP A 34 -40.21 -14.49 42.88
C ASP A 34 -40.41 -14.95 44.34
N PRO A 35 -39.31 -15.03 45.12
CA PRO A 35 -39.21 -14.09 46.24
C PRO A 35 -37.83 -13.45 46.48
N LYS A 36 -37.92 -12.26 47.10
CA LYS A 36 -36.92 -11.34 47.65
C LYS A 36 -35.88 -11.92 48.63
N ALA A 37 -34.86 -11.07 48.83
CA ALA A 37 -34.01 -10.82 50.04
C ALA A 37 -32.67 -11.59 50.06
N THR A 38 -31.50 -11.01 50.34
CA THR A 38 -31.11 -9.75 51.00
C THR A 38 -29.56 -9.60 50.93
N ASN A 39 -29.07 -8.39 51.20
CA ASN A 39 -27.70 -8.00 51.61
C ASN A 39 -26.63 -8.01 50.50
N GLU A 40 -25.80 -6.98 50.28
CA GLU A 40 -25.46 -5.76 51.02
C GLU A 40 -24.79 -4.78 50.04
N ILE A 41 -25.11 -3.49 50.21
CA ILE A 41 -24.41 -2.32 49.68
C ILE A 41 -23.49 -1.81 50.81
N PRO A 42 -22.35 -1.16 50.51
CA PRO A 42 -22.25 0.25 50.91
C PRO A 42 -21.83 1.20 49.77
N GLU A 43 -22.77 2.08 49.46
CA GLU A 43 -22.73 3.54 49.26
C GLU A 43 -21.36 4.20 49.49
N GLU A 44 -20.86 4.95 48.50
CA GLU A 44 -21.20 6.34 48.11
C GLU A 44 -20.34 7.39 48.81
N GLY A 45 -19.85 8.30 47.99
CA GLY A 45 -19.28 9.59 48.36
C GLY A 45 -19.34 10.49 47.14
N GLN A 46 -20.53 11.04 46.90
CA GLN A 46 -20.78 12.11 45.93
C GLN A 46 -20.30 13.47 46.50
N SER A 47 -19.78 14.34 45.63
CA SER A 47 -20.08 15.79 45.59
C SER A 47 -19.40 16.40 44.35
N GLU A 48 -20.15 16.75 43.31
CA GLU A 48 -20.74 18.07 43.05
C GLU A 48 -19.75 19.15 42.56
N VAL A 49 -19.80 19.34 41.24
CA VAL A 49 -19.73 20.55 40.40
C VAL A 49 -19.42 21.89 41.09
N THR A 50 -18.42 22.60 40.57
CA THR A 50 -18.48 24.07 40.40
C THR A 50 -17.75 24.51 39.13
N ASP A 51 -18.40 25.41 38.38
CA ASP A 51 -17.89 26.17 37.24
C ASP A 51 -16.71 27.08 37.63
N GLY A 52 -15.78 27.27 36.70
CA GLY A 52 -14.70 28.25 36.84
C GLY A 52 -13.95 28.46 35.53
N GLU A 53 -14.32 29.54 34.82
CA GLU A 53 -13.56 30.14 33.72
C GLU A 53 -12.11 30.45 34.13
N ILE A 54 -11.12 29.93 33.41
CA ILE A 54 -9.75 30.51 33.40
C ILE A 54 -9.17 30.44 31.99
N GLN A 55 -8.75 31.63 31.53
CA GLN A 55 -8.10 31.96 30.27
C GLN A 55 -6.74 31.26 30.09
N PRO A 56 -6.25 31.01 28.86
CA PRO A 56 -4.88 30.57 28.66
C PRO A 56 -3.92 31.78 28.67
N GLU A 57 -2.96 31.77 29.60
CA GLU A 57 -1.82 32.67 29.60
C GLU A 57 -0.93 32.42 28.37
N ILE A 58 -0.67 33.51 27.66
CA ILE A 58 0.27 33.63 26.55
C ILE A 58 1.67 33.71 27.16
N ASN A 59 2.53 32.74 26.82
CA ASN A 59 3.97 32.90 27.01
C ASN A 59 4.63 33.11 25.64
N ASP A 60 5.04 34.35 25.42
CA ASP A 60 5.88 34.80 24.32
C ASP A 60 7.27 34.15 24.39
N ALA A 61 7.60 33.34 23.38
CA ALA A 61 8.98 33.03 23.03
C ALA A 61 9.19 33.34 21.54
N LYS A 62 10.09 34.30 21.28
CA LYS A 62 10.49 34.76 19.95
C LYS A 62 11.00 33.59 19.07
N PRO A 63 10.74 33.61 17.76
CA PRO A 63 11.36 32.69 16.81
C PRO A 63 12.78 33.15 16.44
N GLU A 64 13.75 32.23 16.48
CA GLU A 64 15.04 32.40 15.80
C GLU A 64 14.87 32.12 14.30
N GLU A 65 15.35 33.05 13.48
CA GLU A 65 15.43 32.95 12.03
C GLU A 65 16.44 31.85 11.63
N VAL A 66 16.03 30.95 10.74
CA VAL A 66 16.95 30.11 9.96
C VAL A 66 16.64 30.33 8.48
N GLU A 67 17.59 30.92 7.78
CA GLU A 67 17.56 31.19 6.34
C GLU A 67 17.46 29.88 5.51
N PRO A 68 16.81 29.89 4.34
CA PRO A 68 16.71 28.71 3.48
C PRO A 68 18.01 28.51 2.69
N VAL A 69 18.70 27.40 2.94
CA VAL A 69 19.77 26.91 2.06
C VAL A 69 19.14 26.19 0.88
N VAL A 70 19.26 26.80 -0.30
CA VAL A 70 18.96 26.21 -1.60
C VAL A 70 20.05 25.19 -1.94
N MET A 71 19.70 23.92 -2.09
CA MET A 71 20.55 22.93 -2.76
C MET A 71 19.75 22.20 -3.83
N ASP A 72 20.03 22.56 -5.08
CA ASP A 72 19.73 21.76 -6.26
C ASP A 72 20.39 20.38 -6.13
N ALA A 73 19.59 19.32 -6.13
CA ALA A 73 20.08 17.97 -6.34
C ALA A 73 19.02 17.13 -7.08
N LYS A 74 19.35 16.86 -8.34
CA LYS A 74 18.68 15.89 -9.23
C LYS A 74 18.94 14.48 -8.69
N PRO A 75 17.92 13.62 -8.46
CA PRO A 75 18.18 12.23 -8.10
C PRO A 75 18.00 11.30 -9.30
N GLU A 76 19.06 10.58 -9.66
CA GLU A 76 18.96 9.29 -10.37
C GLU A 76 18.84 8.20 -9.30
N LEU A 77 17.70 7.51 -9.28
CA LEU A 77 17.40 6.39 -8.37
C LEU A 77 17.21 5.12 -9.21
N THR A 78 18.05 4.12 -9.00
CA THR A 78 17.91 2.80 -9.61
C THR A 78 17.02 1.89 -8.76
N HIS A 79 15.96 1.42 -9.41
CA HIS A 79 14.93 0.54 -8.90
C HIS A 79 15.48 -0.81 -8.39
N VAL A 80 15.11 -1.20 -7.17
CA VAL A 80 15.16 -2.60 -6.73
C VAL A 80 13.73 -3.14 -6.80
N ASP A 81 13.55 -4.10 -7.70
CA ASP A 81 12.30 -4.77 -8.00
C ASP A 81 12.17 -6.01 -7.09
N LEU A 82 11.25 -5.97 -6.13
CA LEU A 82 10.81 -7.17 -5.41
C LEU A 82 9.44 -7.57 -5.95
N SER A 83 9.41 -8.60 -6.77
CA SER A 83 8.24 -9.44 -7.07
C SER A 83 8.73 -10.85 -7.38
N PRO A 84 7.93 -11.89 -7.10
CA PRO A 84 8.29 -13.27 -7.44
C PRO A 84 8.28 -13.45 -8.96
N GLU A 85 9.20 -14.30 -9.41
CA GLU A 85 9.52 -14.79 -10.75
C GLU A 85 8.52 -14.57 -11.88
N GLU A 86 9.04 -14.16 -13.06
CA GLU A 86 8.62 -14.72 -14.35
C GLU A 86 9.79 -14.72 -15.35
N ASN A 87 10.26 -15.93 -15.66
CA ASN A 87 11.30 -16.25 -16.65
C ASN A 87 10.83 -15.96 -18.08
N GLN A 88 11.63 -15.24 -18.87
CA GLN A 88 11.60 -15.40 -20.33
C GLN A 88 12.95 -15.05 -20.98
N ILE A 89 13.39 -16.00 -21.82
CA ILE A 89 14.67 -16.12 -22.51
C ILE A 89 14.69 -15.21 -23.75
N GLY A 90 15.83 -14.54 -24.00
CA GLY A 90 16.07 -13.83 -25.27
C GLY A 90 17.45 -13.17 -25.41
N SER A 91 18.38 -13.91 -26.01
CA SER A 91 19.44 -13.49 -26.96
C SER A 91 20.42 -12.33 -26.65
N ARG A 92 21.71 -12.68 -26.60
CA ARG A 92 22.90 -11.80 -26.63
C ARG A 92 23.25 -11.28 -28.02
N GLU A 93 23.62 -10.01 -28.10
CA GLU A 93 24.70 -9.39 -28.91
C GLU A 93 25.15 -8.15 -28.08
N GLY A 94 26.41 -7.76 -27.83
CA GLY A 94 27.72 -8.09 -28.36
C GLY A 94 28.40 -6.83 -28.88
N ASP A 95 29.06 -6.00 -28.05
CA ASP A 95 30.26 -5.25 -28.50
C ASP A 95 31.13 -4.64 -27.38
N GLN A 96 32.42 -4.55 -27.70
CA GLN A 96 33.59 -4.02 -26.99
C GLN A 96 33.52 -2.47 -26.97
N GLY A 97 34.16 -1.66 -26.13
CA GLY A 97 35.34 -1.75 -25.27
C GLY A 97 36.08 -0.40 -25.38
N THR A 98 36.26 0.35 -24.28
CA THR A 98 37.36 1.34 -24.15
C THR A 98 37.52 1.79 -22.70
N ARG A 99 38.76 1.74 -22.19
CA ARG A 99 39.18 2.17 -20.85
C ARG A 99 39.87 3.54 -20.92
N GLN A 100 39.76 4.28 -19.81
CA GLN A 100 40.72 5.24 -19.17
C GLN A 100 40.13 6.65 -18.91
N PRO A 101 40.62 7.44 -17.92
CA PRO A 101 40.67 7.17 -16.47
C PRO A 101 40.27 8.39 -15.58
N VAL A 102 40.23 8.18 -14.25
CA VAL A 102 40.37 9.15 -13.13
C VAL A 102 39.15 9.98 -12.66
N MET A 103 38.76 9.81 -11.39
CA MET A 103 38.77 10.80 -10.28
C MET A 103 37.89 10.27 -9.14
N LYS A 104 38.51 9.92 -8.02
CA LYS A 104 37.83 9.53 -6.77
C LYS A 104 37.09 10.74 -6.19
N LYS A 105 35.80 10.57 -5.90
CA LYS A 105 35.07 11.34 -4.88
C LYS A 105 34.38 10.33 -3.97
N GLU A 106 34.70 10.45 -2.69
CA GLU A 106 34.12 9.68 -1.59
C GLU A 106 32.75 10.31 -1.28
N ASP A 107 31.67 9.57 -1.56
CA ASP A 107 30.31 9.82 -1.09
C ASP A 107 29.88 8.58 -0.29
N GLU A 108 30.19 8.58 1.01
CA GLU A 108 29.65 7.62 1.97
C GLU A 108 28.31 8.16 2.50
N GLY A 109 27.23 7.81 1.81
CA GLY A 109 25.87 8.16 2.20
C GLY A 109 24.82 7.36 1.45
N ASN A 110 24.07 6.52 2.17
CA ASN A 110 22.87 5.77 1.76
C ASN A 110 22.95 4.99 0.43
N ARG A 111 23.67 3.86 0.46
CA ARG A 111 23.59 2.83 -0.59
C ARG A 111 22.89 1.59 -0.03
N THR A 112 21.71 1.26 -0.55
CA THR A 112 21.08 -0.05 -0.32
C THR A 112 21.84 -1.08 -1.12
N PHE A 113 22.50 -2.02 -0.45
CA PHE A 113 23.23 -3.09 -1.14
C PHE A 113 22.29 -4.25 -1.47
N THR A 114 22.29 -4.68 -2.73
CA THR A 114 21.70 -5.95 -3.14
C THR A 114 22.61 -7.10 -2.73
N MET A 115 22.06 -8.29 -2.46
CA MET A 115 22.86 -9.48 -2.14
C MET A 115 23.91 -9.80 -3.24
N ARG A 116 23.61 -9.44 -4.49
CA ARG A 116 24.56 -9.52 -5.61
C ARG A 116 25.78 -8.61 -5.44
N GLU A 117 25.61 -7.41 -4.90
CA GLU A 117 26.68 -6.47 -4.64
C GLU A 117 27.53 -6.91 -3.44
N LEU A 118 26.92 -7.38 -2.35
CA LEU A 118 27.63 -7.94 -1.18
C LEU A 118 28.47 -9.17 -1.54
N LEU A 119 27.92 -10.07 -2.38
CA LEU A 119 28.68 -11.22 -2.90
C LEU A 119 29.82 -10.83 -3.84
N SER A 120 29.76 -9.65 -4.45
CA SER A 120 30.83 -9.13 -5.30
C SER A 120 31.97 -8.51 -4.48
N GLU A 121 31.64 -7.83 -3.36
CA GLU A 121 32.63 -7.29 -2.42
C GLU A 121 33.42 -8.40 -1.72
N LEU A 122 32.74 -9.49 -1.34
CA LEU A 122 33.39 -10.68 -0.78
C LEU A 122 34.32 -11.40 -1.78
N LYS A 123 34.13 -11.22 -3.09
CA LYS A 123 35.02 -11.77 -4.14
C LYS A 123 36.24 -10.88 -4.40
N SER A 124 36.16 -9.58 -4.13
CA SER A 124 37.30 -8.67 -4.31
C SER A 124 38.37 -8.79 -3.23
N ASP A 125 38.08 -9.43 -2.10
CA ASP A 125 39.04 -9.67 -1.01
C ASP A 125 39.98 -10.86 -1.29
N GLU A 126 39.82 -11.56 -2.42
CA GLU A 126 40.72 -12.64 -2.89
C GLU A 126 41.69 -12.15 -3.99
N GLY A 127 42.45 -11.08 -3.73
CA GLY A 127 43.36 -10.49 -4.72
C GLY A 127 44.71 -10.02 -4.17
N ASP A 128 45.72 -10.89 -4.30
CA ASP A 128 47.18 -10.65 -4.31
C ASP A 128 47.92 -10.63 -2.95
N GLY A 129 48.49 -11.77 -2.58
CA GLY A 129 49.39 -11.92 -1.44
C GLY A 129 50.07 -13.30 -1.42
N THR A 130 51.36 -13.33 -1.76
CA THR A 130 52.25 -14.50 -1.71
C THR A 130 52.17 -15.33 -0.42
N PRO A 131 52.39 -16.67 -0.48
CA PRO A 131 52.07 -17.57 0.62
C PRO A 131 53.17 -17.59 1.68
N ARG A 132 52.92 -16.97 2.84
CA ARG A 132 53.68 -17.29 4.06
C ARG A 132 52.89 -16.92 5.32
N SER A 133 52.08 -17.86 5.78
CA SER A 133 51.87 -18.02 7.22
C SER A 133 51.41 -19.44 7.49
N THR A 134 52.20 -20.17 8.28
CA THR A 134 51.87 -21.48 8.83
C THR A 134 50.72 -21.31 9.83
N VAL A 135 49.48 -21.47 9.35
CA VAL A 135 48.30 -21.57 10.22
C VAL A 135 48.27 -23.00 10.77
N SER A 136 48.28 -23.12 12.10
CA SER A 136 48.15 -24.39 12.81
C SER A 136 46.82 -25.07 12.44
N PRO A 137 46.79 -26.40 12.13
CA PRO A 137 45.58 -27.12 11.73
C PRO A 137 44.45 -27.03 12.75
N TYR A 138 44.80 -26.92 14.04
CA TYR A 138 43.87 -26.94 15.16
C TYR A 138 42.91 -25.74 15.20
N SER A 139 43.34 -24.54 14.79
CA SER A 139 42.48 -23.34 14.82
C SER A 139 41.42 -23.34 13.72
N ARG A 140 41.65 -24.10 12.64
CA ARG A 140 40.71 -24.26 11.52
C ARG A 140 39.63 -25.28 11.85
N GLU A 141 39.99 -26.34 12.55
CA GLU A 141 39.07 -27.40 13.01
C GLU A 141 38.12 -26.92 14.11
N SER A 142 38.57 -26.08 15.06
CA SER A 142 37.70 -25.60 16.13
C SER A 142 36.59 -24.64 15.64
N ALA A 143 36.91 -23.74 14.70
CA ALA A 143 35.93 -22.81 14.13
C ALA A 143 35.00 -23.48 13.09
N SER A 144 35.43 -24.58 12.47
CA SER A 144 34.56 -25.37 11.59
C SER A 144 33.62 -26.28 12.39
N GLN A 145 34.06 -26.85 13.51
CA GLN A 145 33.21 -27.66 14.40
C GLN A 145 32.19 -26.84 15.21
N ALA A 146 32.48 -25.58 15.55
CA ALA A 146 31.53 -24.70 16.25
C ALA A 146 30.41 -24.21 15.32
N ALA A 147 30.76 -23.80 14.09
CA ALA A 147 29.79 -23.43 13.06
C ALA A 147 28.91 -24.62 12.59
N GLU A 148 29.42 -25.86 12.70
CA GLU A 148 28.66 -27.09 12.46
C GLU A 148 27.56 -27.37 13.50
N ASN A 149 27.58 -26.73 14.67
CA ASN A 149 26.53 -26.88 15.70
C ASN A 149 25.48 -25.76 15.69
N ASN A 150 25.51 -24.86 14.70
CA ASN A 150 24.54 -23.78 14.60
C ASN A 150 23.26 -24.24 13.89
N PRO A 151 22.06 -24.12 14.51
CA PRO A 151 20.81 -24.59 13.91
C PRO A 151 20.51 -23.94 12.56
N ALA A 152 20.87 -22.66 12.37
CA ALA A 152 20.68 -21.96 11.10
C ALA A 152 21.63 -22.49 9.99
N MET A 153 22.86 -22.86 10.34
CA MET A 153 23.79 -23.50 9.40
C MET A 153 23.31 -24.89 9.00
N ASP A 154 22.77 -25.64 9.95
CA ASP A 154 22.19 -26.96 9.72
C ASP A 154 21.05 -26.92 8.70
N LEU A 155 20.15 -25.93 8.82
CA LEU A 155 19.09 -25.72 7.83
C LEU A 155 19.69 -25.44 6.44
N ILE A 156 20.60 -24.47 6.33
CA ILE A 156 21.23 -24.07 5.06
C ILE A 156 21.93 -25.24 4.36
N ASN A 157 22.62 -26.11 5.11
CA ASN A 157 23.37 -27.24 4.56
C ASN A 157 22.45 -28.38 4.08
N ARG A 158 21.23 -28.49 4.60
CA ARG A 158 20.26 -29.54 4.25
C ARG A 158 19.39 -29.18 3.04
N ILE A 159 19.47 -27.94 2.53
CA ILE A 159 18.70 -27.50 1.36
C ILE A 159 19.11 -28.31 0.12
N GLN A 160 18.16 -29.00 -0.48
CA GLN A 160 18.33 -29.72 -1.74
C GLN A 160 17.66 -28.96 -2.88
N VAL A 161 18.45 -28.61 -3.90
CA VAL A 161 17.98 -27.86 -5.07
C VAL A 161 18.16 -28.71 -6.33
N ASN A 162 17.10 -28.78 -7.14
CA ASN A 162 17.00 -29.70 -8.27
C ASN A 162 17.71 -29.17 -9.53
N ASP A 163 17.76 -27.87 -9.72
CA ASP A 163 18.44 -27.22 -10.84
C ASP A 163 19.89 -26.81 -10.49
N GLU A 164 20.73 -26.72 -11.50
CA GLU A 164 22.16 -26.45 -11.32
C GLU A 164 22.47 -25.02 -10.89
N GLU A 165 21.64 -24.07 -11.32
CA GLU A 165 21.76 -22.66 -10.95
C GLU A 165 21.45 -22.46 -9.46
N GLY A 166 20.32 -22.99 -9.01
CA GLY A 166 19.91 -22.98 -7.61
C GLY A 166 20.87 -23.73 -6.69
N ARG A 167 21.46 -24.85 -7.13
CA ARG A 167 22.58 -25.49 -6.40
C ARG A 167 23.81 -24.60 -6.31
N SER A 168 24.15 -23.89 -7.39
CA SER A 168 25.29 -22.99 -7.41
C SER A 168 25.06 -21.78 -6.49
N ARG A 169 23.87 -21.19 -6.53
CA ARG A 169 23.41 -20.16 -5.59
C ARG A 169 23.50 -20.67 -4.15
N GLN A 170 22.99 -21.87 -3.87
CA GLN A 170 23.01 -22.45 -2.52
C GLN A 170 24.42 -22.63 -1.97
N ARG A 171 25.39 -23.08 -2.80
CA ARG A 171 26.79 -23.20 -2.37
C ARG A 171 27.38 -21.86 -1.97
N VAL A 172 27.06 -20.80 -2.71
CA VAL A 172 27.51 -19.43 -2.43
C VAL A 172 26.87 -18.92 -1.14
N LEU A 173 25.56 -19.10 -0.97
CA LEU A 173 24.83 -18.75 0.25
C LEU A 173 25.39 -19.48 1.48
N ALA A 174 25.62 -20.79 1.38
CA ALA A 174 26.21 -21.58 2.46
C ALA A 174 27.64 -21.14 2.83
N PHE A 175 28.43 -20.74 1.84
CA PHE A 175 29.76 -20.18 2.10
C PHE A 175 29.69 -18.83 2.82
N ALA A 176 28.80 -17.93 2.38
CA ALA A 176 28.58 -16.64 3.03
C ALA A 176 28.05 -16.80 4.47
N ALA A 177 27.08 -17.70 4.68
CA ALA A 177 26.54 -18.01 6.00
C ALA A 177 27.63 -18.46 6.98
N ARG A 178 28.55 -19.35 6.55
CA ARG A 178 29.69 -19.75 7.39
C ARG A 178 30.59 -18.57 7.77
N LYS A 179 30.82 -17.64 6.85
CA LYS A 179 31.63 -16.45 7.12
C LYS A 179 30.97 -15.56 8.18
N TYR A 180 29.68 -15.28 8.06
CA TYR A 180 28.95 -14.49 9.04
C TYR A 180 28.81 -15.21 10.38
N ALA A 181 28.56 -16.53 10.38
CA ALA A 181 28.54 -17.34 11.60
C ALA A 181 29.87 -17.22 12.37
N SER A 182 31.00 -17.41 11.68
CA SER A 182 32.32 -17.25 12.30
C SER A 182 32.66 -15.79 12.66
N ALA A 183 32.07 -14.79 11.99
CA ALA A 183 32.22 -13.39 12.38
C ALA A 183 31.53 -13.12 13.71
N ILE A 184 30.30 -13.62 13.88
CA ILE A 184 29.50 -13.47 15.10
C ILE A 184 30.11 -14.26 16.27
N GLU A 185 30.70 -15.43 16.03
CA GLU A 185 31.46 -16.15 17.06
C GLU A 185 32.64 -15.33 17.61
N ARG A 186 33.28 -14.51 16.76
CA ARG A 186 34.39 -13.64 17.17
C ARG A 186 33.92 -12.33 17.77
N ASN A 187 32.81 -11.81 17.28
CA ASN A 187 32.19 -10.57 17.72
C ASN A 187 30.66 -10.72 17.77
N PRO A 188 30.10 -11.14 18.91
CA PRO A 188 28.65 -11.32 19.06
C PRO A 188 27.84 -10.02 18.90
N ASP A 189 28.47 -8.87 19.06
CA ASP A 189 27.85 -7.55 18.97
C ASP A 189 27.91 -6.96 17.53
N ASP A 190 28.36 -7.74 16.54
CA ASP A 190 28.39 -7.36 15.13
C ASP A 190 26.98 -7.43 14.51
N HIS A 191 26.23 -6.33 14.63
CA HIS A 191 24.88 -6.21 14.09
C HIS A 191 24.83 -6.31 12.55
N ASP A 192 25.87 -5.88 11.85
CA ASP A 192 25.95 -5.97 10.39
C ASP A 192 26.12 -7.43 9.95
N ALA A 193 26.93 -8.21 10.65
CA ALA A 193 27.06 -9.64 10.40
C ALA A 193 25.73 -10.38 10.67
N LEU A 194 25.01 -10.01 11.74
CA LEU A 194 23.69 -10.57 12.05
C LEU A 194 22.64 -10.23 11.00
N TYR A 195 22.55 -8.95 10.61
CA TYR A 195 21.67 -8.48 9.55
C TYR A 195 21.94 -9.18 8.22
N ASN A 196 23.21 -9.24 7.81
CA ASN A 196 23.58 -9.89 6.55
C ASN A 196 23.32 -11.39 6.60
N TRP A 197 23.53 -12.06 7.73
CA TRP A 197 23.19 -13.47 7.88
C TRP A 197 21.68 -13.71 7.76
N ALA A 198 20.85 -12.82 8.32
CA ALA A 198 19.40 -12.88 8.17
C ALA A 198 18.98 -12.80 6.69
N LEU A 199 19.63 -11.92 5.90
CA LEU A 199 19.42 -11.86 4.44
C LEU A 199 19.80 -13.18 3.76
N ILE A 200 20.93 -13.81 4.12
CA ILE A 200 21.30 -15.13 3.57
C ILE A 200 20.20 -16.17 3.84
N LEU A 201 19.62 -16.16 5.03
CA LEU A 201 18.58 -17.09 5.42
C LEU A 201 17.30 -16.88 4.61
N GLN A 202 16.87 -15.63 4.39
CA GLN A 202 15.74 -15.33 3.51
C GLN A 202 16.00 -15.77 2.06
N GLU A 203 17.16 -15.44 1.52
CA GLU A 203 17.57 -15.83 0.17
C GLU A 203 17.67 -17.36 0.01
N SER A 204 18.10 -18.06 1.07
CA SER A 204 18.11 -19.52 1.12
C SER A 204 16.70 -20.08 1.17
N ALA A 205 15.77 -19.42 1.87
CA ALA A 205 14.36 -19.82 1.97
C ALA A 205 13.66 -19.76 0.60
N ASP A 206 14.01 -18.81 -0.26
CA ASP A 206 13.52 -18.73 -1.64
C ASP A 206 14.12 -19.79 -2.56
N ASN A 207 15.23 -20.39 -2.17
CA ASN A 207 15.89 -21.46 -2.91
C ASN A 207 15.38 -22.87 -2.52
N VAL A 208 14.51 -22.95 -1.50
CA VAL A 208 13.89 -24.22 -1.06
C VAL A 208 12.80 -24.63 -2.05
N SER A 209 12.80 -25.90 -2.45
CA SER A 209 11.74 -26.45 -3.29
C SER A 209 10.41 -26.51 -2.54
N ALA A 210 9.30 -26.28 -3.24
CA ALA A 210 7.96 -26.29 -2.64
C ALA A 210 7.60 -27.63 -1.95
N ASP A 211 8.20 -28.73 -2.40
CA ASP A 211 7.99 -30.07 -1.86
C ASP A 211 8.93 -30.43 -0.68
N SER A 212 9.88 -29.55 -0.33
CA SER A 212 10.82 -29.79 0.76
C SER A 212 10.12 -29.74 2.12
N VAL A 213 10.15 -30.87 2.84
CA VAL A 213 9.58 -30.98 4.18
C VAL A 213 10.53 -30.47 5.25
N SER A 214 11.85 -30.61 5.07
CA SER A 214 12.86 -30.09 5.99
C SER A 214 14.23 -29.90 5.30
N PRO A 215 14.84 -28.70 5.37
CA PRO A 215 14.30 -27.48 5.95
C PRO A 215 13.08 -26.99 5.16
N SER A 216 12.07 -26.50 5.86
CA SER A 216 10.96 -25.79 5.23
C SER A 216 11.35 -24.34 4.96
N LYS A 217 10.64 -23.69 4.02
CA LYS A 217 10.80 -22.24 3.79
C LYS A 217 10.55 -21.44 5.08
N ASP A 218 9.58 -21.87 5.90
CA ASP A 218 9.24 -21.20 7.15
C ASP A 218 10.33 -21.36 8.22
N ASP A 219 11.01 -22.51 8.29
CA ASP A 219 12.11 -22.74 9.25
C ASP A 219 13.24 -21.71 9.04
N LEU A 220 13.61 -21.48 7.78
CA LEU A 220 14.64 -20.52 7.40
C LEU A 220 14.21 -19.08 7.66
N LEU A 221 12.96 -18.73 7.37
CA LEU A 221 12.43 -17.40 7.63
C LEU A 221 12.29 -17.12 9.13
N GLU A 222 12.00 -18.13 9.94
CA GLU A 222 11.98 -18.00 11.40
C GLU A 222 13.38 -17.72 11.94
N GLU A 223 14.41 -18.45 11.49
CA GLU A 223 15.80 -18.15 11.86
C GLU A 223 16.24 -16.77 11.36
N ALA A 224 15.84 -16.36 10.15
CA ALA A 224 16.09 -15.00 9.67
C ALA A 224 15.46 -13.94 10.59
N CYS A 225 14.22 -14.14 11.03
CA CYS A 225 13.55 -13.25 11.97
C CYS A 225 14.31 -13.11 13.30
N LYS A 226 14.83 -14.22 13.85
CA LYS A 226 15.65 -14.19 15.08
C LYS A 226 16.92 -13.36 14.89
N LYS A 227 17.57 -13.49 13.73
CA LYS A 227 18.79 -12.74 13.42
C LYS A 227 18.52 -11.25 13.21
N TYR A 228 17.41 -10.88 12.58
CA TYR A 228 16.98 -9.47 12.51
C TYR A 228 16.64 -8.88 13.88
N ASP A 229 15.95 -9.64 14.73
CA ASP A 229 15.63 -9.24 16.11
C ASP A 229 16.92 -9.01 16.93
N GLU A 230 17.91 -9.90 16.81
CA GLU A 230 19.24 -9.70 17.40
C GLU A 230 19.95 -8.46 16.85
N ALA A 231 19.98 -8.27 15.53
CA ALA A 231 20.60 -7.11 14.89
C ALA A 231 19.97 -5.78 15.33
N THR A 232 18.64 -5.72 15.42
CA THR A 232 17.90 -4.51 15.84
C THR A 232 18.01 -4.24 17.34
N ARG A 233 18.23 -5.26 18.19
CA ARG A 233 18.59 -5.03 19.60
C ARG A 233 19.95 -4.35 19.75
N LEU A 234 20.93 -4.75 18.94
CA LEU A 234 22.28 -4.18 18.95
C LEU A 234 22.31 -2.79 18.29
N CYS A 235 21.54 -2.59 17.22
CA CYS A 235 21.41 -1.33 16.50
C CYS A 235 19.92 -0.98 16.27
N PRO A 236 19.26 -0.31 17.24
CA PRO A 236 17.84 0.06 17.14
C PRO A 236 17.50 1.08 16.06
N THR A 237 18.52 1.64 15.38
CA THR A 237 18.37 2.60 14.28
C THR A 237 18.63 1.97 12.91
N LEU A 238 18.81 0.64 12.84
CA LEU A 238 19.08 -0.07 11.60
C LEU A 238 17.81 -0.23 10.75
N TYR A 239 17.52 0.77 9.92
CA TYR A 239 16.37 0.82 9.02
C TYR A 239 16.20 -0.47 8.20
N ASP A 240 17.28 -0.91 7.54
CA ASP A 240 17.22 -2.05 6.61
C ASP A 240 16.86 -3.36 7.32
N ALA A 241 17.29 -3.55 8.58
CA ALA A 241 16.91 -4.71 9.36
C ALA A 241 15.42 -4.71 9.68
N TYR A 242 14.84 -3.60 10.14
CA TYR A 242 13.39 -3.51 10.38
C TYR A 242 12.59 -3.75 9.09
N TYR A 243 13.02 -3.17 7.97
CA TYR A 243 12.34 -3.32 6.69
C TYR A 243 12.37 -4.76 6.17
N ASN A 244 13.55 -5.40 6.13
CA ASN A 244 13.68 -6.77 5.63
C ASN A 244 13.12 -7.81 6.60
N TRP A 245 13.14 -7.52 7.90
CA TRP A 245 12.44 -8.33 8.90
C TRP A 245 10.93 -8.32 8.68
N ALA A 246 10.35 -7.14 8.41
CA ALA A 246 8.92 -7.04 8.08
C ALA A 246 8.56 -7.85 6.83
N ILE A 247 9.43 -7.89 5.81
CA ILE A 247 9.26 -8.75 4.63
C ILE A 247 9.28 -10.23 5.04
N ALA A 248 10.27 -10.67 5.84
CA ALA A 248 10.35 -12.05 6.32
C ALA A 248 9.06 -12.48 7.05
N ILE A 249 8.58 -11.64 7.96
CA ILE A 249 7.35 -11.89 8.72
C ILE A 249 6.13 -11.92 7.79
N SER A 250 6.07 -11.03 6.80
CA SER A 250 4.99 -11.01 5.81
C SER A 250 4.92 -12.31 5.02
N ASP A 251 6.05 -12.88 4.63
CA ASP A 251 6.09 -14.15 3.89
C ASP A 251 5.70 -15.34 4.78
N ARG A 252 6.11 -15.33 6.06
CA ARG A 252 5.60 -16.27 7.06
C ARG A 252 4.08 -16.18 7.22
N ALA A 253 3.54 -14.96 7.31
CA ALA A 253 2.10 -14.73 7.44
C ALA A 253 1.32 -15.27 6.23
N LYS A 254 1.80 -15.06 5.00
CA LYS A 254 1.19 -15.61 3.78
C LYS A 254 1.10 -17.13 3.81
N MET A 255 2.14 -17.82 4.30
CA MET A 255 2.15 -19.28 4.40
C MET A 255 1.13 -19.83 5.41
N ARG A 256 0.70 -19.01 6.39
CA ARG A 256 -0.34 -19.37 7.37
C ARG A 256 -1.76 -19.08 6.88
N GLY A 257 -1.93 -18.36 5.78
CA GLY A 257 -3.23 -18.05 5.20
C GLY A 257 -4.09 -17.17 6.11
N ARG A 258 -5.32 -17.60 6.40
CA ARG A 258 -6.30 -16.84 7.20
C ARG A 258 -6.48 -17.43 8.60
N THR A 259 -5.39 -17.50 9.35
CA THR A 259 -5.38 -17.99 10.73
C THR A 259 -5.10 -16.86 11.73
N LYS A 260 -5.34 -17.12 13.02
CA LYS A 260 -4.99 -16.18 14.09
C LYS A 260 -3.47 -15.96 14.20
N GLU A 261 -2.68 -16.99 13.91
CA GLU A 261 -1.22 -16.86 13.82
C GLU A 261 -0.83 -15.92 12.66
N ALA A 262 -1.50 -16.00 11.51
CA ALA A 262 -1.28 -15.06 10.41
C ALA A 262 -1.61 -13.62 10.82
N GLU A 263 -2.68 -13.41 11.59
CA GLU A 263 -3.06 -12.10 12.12
C GLU A 263 -1.96 -11.51 13.02
N GLU A 264 -1.42 -12.31 13.94
CA GLU A 264 -0.32 -11.90 14.81
C GLU A 264 0.95 -11.58 14.02
N LEU A 265 1.28 -12.39 13.00
CA LEU A 265 2.41 -12.13 12.12
C LEU A 265 2.21 -10.86 11.30
N TRP A 266 1.04 -10.63 10.71
CA TRP A 266 0.76 -9.40 9.98
C TRP A 266 0.83 -8.16 10.89
N GLN A 267 0.36 -8.26 12.14
CA GLN A 267 0.52 -7.18 13.12
C GLN A 267 2.00 -6.92 13.43
N GLN A 268 2.82 -7.96 13.60
CA GLN A 268 4.27 -7.80 13.77
C GLN A 268 4.95 -7.19 12.54
N ALA A 269 4.58 -7.60 11.34
CA ALA A 269 5.11 -7.04 10.09
C ALA A 269 4.77 -5.55 9.98
N THR A 270 3.53 -5.16 10.27
CA THR A 270 3.11 -3.75 10.22
C THR A 270 3.85 -2.89 11.25
N ASN A 271 4.10 -3.40 12.46
CA ASN A 271 4.92 -2.70 13.46
C ASN A 271 6.37 -2.50 13.00
N ASN A 272 6.96 -3.52 12.36
CA ASN A 272 8.33 -3.42 11.83
C ASN A 272 8.42 -2.45 10.63
N TYR A 273 7.45 -2.48 9.72
CA TYR A 273 7.37 -1.47 8.65
C TYR A 273 7.18 -0.06 9.21
N GLU A 274 6.36 0.11 10.25
CA GLU A 274 6.20 1.40 10.92
C GLU A 274 7.55 1.89 11.49
N LYS A 275 8.30 1.01 12.17
CA LYS A 275 9.63 1.34 12.69
C LYS A 275 10.61 1.71 11.58
N ALA A 276 10.63 0.95 10.48
CA ALA A 276 11.42 1.29 9.31
C ALA A 276 11.06 2.68 8.76
N VAL A 277 9.77 2.98 8.59
CA VAL A 277 9.34 4.31 8.11
C VAL A 277 9.64 5.43 9.12
N GLN A 278 9.62 5.17 10.43
CA GLN A 278 10.05 6.14 11.46
C GLN A 278 11.54 6.48 11.33
N LEU A 279 12.38 5.51 11.01
CA LEU A 279 13.82 5.69 10.82
C LEU A 279 14.13 6.33 9.45
N ASN A 280 13.37 5.99 8.42
CA ASN A 280 13.49 6.56 7.09
C ASN A 280 12.12 6.88 6.47
N TRP A 281 11.66 8.11 6.71
CA TRP A 281 10.32 8.57 6.33
C TRP A 281 10.12 8.77 4.81
N ASN A 282 11.21 8.85 4.04
CA ASN A 282 11.17 9.15 2.61
C ASN A 282 11.21 7.89 1.71
N SER A 283 11.04 6.70 2.28
CA SER A 283 10.99 5.44 1.53
C SER A 283 9.59 5.15 0.99
N SER A 284 9.36 5.42 -0.31
CA SER A 284 8.10 5.08 -0.99
C SER A 284 7.83 3.58 -0.98
N GLN A 285 8.87 2.75 -1.12
CA GLN A 285 8.77 1.29 -1.10
C GLN A 285 8.35 0.75 0.27
N ALA A 286 8.91 1.28 1.36
CA ALA A 286 8.50 0.89 2.72
C ALA A 286 7.05 1.25 3.00
N LEU A 287 6.61 2.46 2.62
CA LEU A 287 5.22 2.87 2.75
C LEU A 287 4.26 2.00 1.92
N ASN A 288 4.63 1.65 0.68
CA ASN A 288 3.83 0.75 -0.14
C ASN A 288 3.72 -0.66 0.47
N ASN A 289 4.83 -1.23 0.96
CA ASN A 289 4.82 -2.56 1.55
C ASN A 289 4.08 -2.57 2.90
N TRP A 290 4.17 -1.49 3.68
CA TRP A 290 3.35 -1.31 4.87
C TRP A 290 1.85 -1.30 4.52
N GLY A 291 1.47 -0.57 3.47
CA GLY A 291 0.11 -0.55 2.94
C GLY A 291 -0.38 -1.95 2.53
N LEU A 292 0.47 -2.74 1.87
CA LEU A 292 0.16 -4.12 1.48
C LEU A 292 -0.03 -5.04 2.70
N ALA A 293 0.85 -4.95 3.71
CA ALA A 293 0.70 -5.72 4.94
C ALA A 293 -0.60 -5.37 5.69
N LEU A 294 -0.98 -4.08 5.73
CA LEU A 294 -2.26 -3.63 6.28
C LEU A 294 -3.45 -4.13 5.44
N GLN A 295 -3.34 -4.17 4.12
CA GLN A 295 -4.38 -4.71 3.25
C GLN A 295 -4.61 -6.20 3.53
N GLU A 296 -3.55 -7.00 3.67
CA GLU A 296 -3.66 -8.42 4.03
C GLU A 296 -4.23 -8.60 5.45
N LEU A 297 -3.75 -7.83 6.43
CA LEU A 297 -4.30 -7.81 7.78
C LEU A 297 -5.80 -7.50 7.78
N SER A 298 -6.25 -6.55 6.94
CA SER A 298 -7.67 -6.16 6.85
C SER A 298 -8.61 -7.27 6.40
N GLN A 299 -8.09 -8.30 5.73
CA GLN A 299 -8.89 -9.44 5.25
C GLN A 299 -9.17 -10.47 6.35
N ILE A 300 -8.43 -10.43 7.45
CA ILE A 300 -8.48 -11.45 8.52
C ILE A 300 -8.89 -10.89 9.87
N VAL A 301 -8.67 -9.60 10.14
CA VAL A 301 -9.10 -8.95 11.39
C VAL A 301 -10.62 -8.92 11.54
N PRO A 302 -11.14 -8.83 12.78
CA PRO A 302 -12.57 -8.63 13.03
C PRO A 302 -13.13 -7.40 12.30
N ALA A 303 -14.41 -7.47 11.90
CA ALA A 303 -15.07 -6.42 11.12
C ALA A 303 -15.00 -5.02 11.78
N ARG A 304 -15.03 -4.96 13.11
CA ARG A 304 -14.91 -3.71 13.90
C ARG A 304 -13.57 -2.99 13.75
N GLU A 305 -12.51 -3.73 13.40
CA GLU A 305 -11.14 -3.21 13.26
C GLU A 305 -10.78 -2.98 11.79
N LYS A 306 -11.41 -3.73 10.88
CA LYS A 306 -11.17 -3.68 9.43
C LYS A 306 -11.18 -2.26 8.86
N GLU A 307 -12.19 -1.45 9.18
CA GLU A 307 -12.32 -0.08 8.66
C GLU A 307 -11.10 0.79 9.01
N LYS A 308 -10.62 0.70 10.25
CA LYS A 308 -9.43 1.44 10.71
C LYS A 308 -8.18 0.97 9.99
N VAL A 309 -8.01 -0.35 9.84
CA VAL A 309 -6.86 -0.95 9.14
C VAL A 309 -6.85 -0.52 7.66
N VAL A 310 -7.99 -0.60 6.96
CA VAL A 310 -8.13 -0.18 5.56
C VAL A 310 -7.83 1.30 5.37
N ARG A 311 -8.36 2.18 6.24
CA ARG A 311 -8.05 3.62 6.19
C ARG A 311 -6.55 3.89 6.37
N THR A 312 -5.90 3.13 7.25
CA THR A 312 -4.46 3.23 7.46
C THR A 312 -3.70 2.78 6.20
N ALA A 313 -4.10 1.68 5.57
CA ALA A 313 -3.51 1.20 4.31
C ALA A 313 -3.61 2.26 3.19
N ILE A 314 -4.79 2.85 3.00
CA ILE A 314 -5.03 3.94 2.03
C ILE A 314 -4.08 5.11 2.28
N SER A 315 -3.93 5.52 3.54
CA SER A 315 -3.01 6.60 3.93
C SER A 315 -1.55 6.27 3.58
N LYS A 316 -1.10 5.04 3.79
CA LYS A 316 0.27 4.63 3.44
C LYS A 316 0.51 4.58 1.94
N PHE A 317 -0.43 4.06 1.15
CA PHE A 317 -0.31 4.12 -0.30
C PHE A 317 -0.30 5.56 -0.83
N ARG A 318 -1.17 6.44 -0.33
CA ARG A 318 -1.15 7.87 -0.67
C ARG A 318 0.18 8.52 -0.31
N ALA A 319 0.74 8.21 0.86
CA ALA A 319 2.05 8.72 1.27
C ALA A 319 3.17 8.24 0.31
N ALA A 320 3.16 6.97 -0.10
CA ALA A 320 4.10 6.44 -1.08
C ALA A 320 4.02 7.18 -2.43
N ILE A 321 2.79 7.44 -2.92
CA ILE A 321 2.55 8.18 -4.17
C ILE A 321 3.00 9.64 -4.05
N ARG A 322 2.82 10.27 -2.88
CA ARG A 322 3.28 11.66 -2.65
C ARG A 322 4.80 11.81 -2.66
N LEU A 323 5.54 10.76 -2.27
CA LEU A 323 6.99 10.73 -2.38
C LEU A 323 7.46 10.44 -3.81
N GLN A 324 6.75 9.56 -4.51
CA GLN A 324 7.06 9.19 -5.88
C GLN A 324 5.77 9.09 -6.71
N PHE A 325 5.43 10.18 -7.40
CA PHE A 325 4.15 10.30 -8.10
C PHE A 325 3.95 9.30 -9.23
N ASP A 326 5.02 8.79 -9.83
CA ASP A 326 4.95 7.76 -10.88
C ASP A 326 5.12 6.33 -10.35
N PHE A 327 5.02 6.13 -9.02
CA PHE A 327 5.11 4.80 -8.42
C PHE A 327 3.85 3.96 -8.70
N HIS A 328 3.77 3.45 -9.93
CA HIS A 328 2.61 2.74 -10.47
C HIS A 328 2.13 1.56 -9.61
N ARG A 329 3.01 0.90 -8.85
CA ARG A 329 2.61 -0.17 -7.90
C ARG A 329 1.77 0.37 -6.75
N ALA A 330 2.18 1.47 -6.12
CA ALA A 330 1.41 2.10 -5.05
C ALA A 330 0.08 2.67 -5.57
N ILE A 331 0.09 3.26 -6.77
CA ILE A 331 -1.12 3.72 -7.46
C ILE A 331 -2.10 2.56 -7.70
N TYR A 332 -1.60 1.44 -8.25
CA TYR A 332 -2.41 0.25 -8.48
C TYR A 332 -2.96 -0.32 -7.18
N ASN A 333 -2.11 -0.49 -6.16
CA ASN A 333 -2.51 -1.05 -4.87
C ASN A 333 -3.58 -0.19 -4.19
N LEU A 334 -3.44 1.14 -4.23
CA LEU A 334 -4.48 2.05 -3.74
C LEU A 334 -5.80 1.86 -4.48
N GLY A 335 -5.76 1.73 -5.81
CA GLY A 335 -6.94 1.39 -6.61
C GLY A 335 -7.61 0.09 -6.13
N THR A 336 -6.84 -0.97 -5.90
CA THR A 336 -7.39 -2.25 -5.42
C THR A 336 -8.00 -2.17 -4.03
N VAL A 337 -7.40 -1.39 -3.11
CA VAL A 337 -7.94 -1.21 -1.76
C VAL A 337 -9.24 -0.39 -1.79
N LEU A 338 -9.30 0.65 -2.63
CA LEU A 338 -10.53 1.43 -2.81
C LEU A 338 -11.66 0.60 -3.42
N TYR A 339 -11.34 -0.30 -4.36
CA TYR A 339 -12.30 -1.27 -4.90
C TYR A 339 -12.83 -2.19 -3.79
N GLY A 340 -11.94 -2.80 -3.01
CA GLY A 340 -12.33 -3.67 -1.90
C GLY A 340 -13.17 -2.95 -0.85
N LEU A 341 -12.82 -1.70 -0.54
CA LEU A 341 -13.62 -0.85 0.36
C LEU A 341 -15.02 -0.59 -0.21
N ALA A 342 -15.15 -0.32 -1.52
CA ALA A 342 -16.43 -0.13 -2.18
C ALA A 342 -17.35 -1.37 -2.06
N GLU A 343 -16.78 -2.56 -2.29
CA GLU A 343 -17.48 -3.84 -2.15
C GLU A 343 -17.94 -4.09 -0.71
N ASP A 344 -17.08 -3.81 0.28
CA ASP A 344 -17.42 -3.96 1.69
C ASP A 344 -18.51 -2.96 2.13
N THR A 345 -18.42 -1.70 1.72
CA THR A 345 -19.42 -0.69 2.01
C THR A 345 -20.76 -1.05 1.37
N LEU A 346 -20.76 -1.55 0.13
CA LEU A 346 -21.97 -2.00 -0.55
C LEU A 346 -22.63 -3.19 0.18
N ARG A 347 -21.83 -4.17 0.63
CA ARG A 347 -22.32 -5.36 1.32
C ARG A 347 -22.84 -5.07 2.74
N THR A 348 -22.22 -4.13 3.44
CA THR A 348 -22.57 -3.80 4.84
C THR A 348 -23.63 -2.70 4.96
N GLY A 349 -23.98 -2.02 3.86
CA GLY A 349 -24.95 -0.93 3.85
C GLY A 349 -24.39 0.40 4.37
N GLY A 350 -23.06 0.51 4.49
CA GLY A 350 -22.37 1.63 5.15
C GLY A 350 -22.56 1.65 6.67
N SER A 351 -21.88 2.54 7.37
CA SER A 351 -21.94 2.66 8.84
C SER A 351 -23.23 3.34 9.33
N GLY A 352 -24.23 3.60 8.46
CA GLY A 352 -25.44 4.37 8.76
C GLY A 352 -25.19 5.84 9.11
N ASN A 353 -23.93 6.23 9.29
CA ASN A 353 -23.49 7.60 9.49
C ASN A 353 -23.36 8.26 8.12
N GLY A 354 -24.07 9.37 7.88
CA GLY A 354 -24.04 10.13 6.62
C GLY A 354 -22.69 10.79 6.24
N LYS A 355 -21.58 10.29 6.78
CA LYS A 355 -20.19 10.71 6.51
C LYS A 355 -19.41 9.72 5.64
N ASP A 356 -19.95 8.54 5.37
CA ASP A 356 -19.26 7.54 4.56
C ASP A 356 -19.29 7.90 3.07
N ILE A 357 -18.17 7.68 2.38
CA ILE A 357 -18.07 7.88 0.93
C ILE A 357 -18.98 6.83 0.26
N PRO A 358 -19.90 7.22 -0.62
CA PRO A 358 -20.79 6.28 -1.27
C PRO A 358 -19.99 5.27 -2.12
N PRO A 359 -20.41 3.99 -2.20
CA PRO A 359 -19.69 2.97 -2.96
C PRO A 359 -19.38 3.38 -4.41
N GLY A 360 -20.29 4.10 -5.07
CA GLY A 360 -20.09 4.59 -6.43
C GLY A 360 -18.90 5.55 -6.58
N GLU A 361 -18.65 6.42 -5.60
CA GLU A 361 -17.48 7.30 -5.61
C GLU A 361 -16.20 6.51 -5.34
N LEU A 362 -16.23 5.51 -4.45
CA LEU A 362 -15.08 4.62 -4.22
C LEU A 362 -14.72 3.80 -5.47
N TYR A 363 -15.71 3.26 -6.19
CA TYR A 363 -15.51 2.59 -7.47
C TYR A 363 -14.89 3.53 -8.52
N SER A 364 -15.42 4.75 -8.62
CA SER A 364 -14.88 5.78 -9.51
C SER A 364 -13.42 6.12 -9.17
N GLN A 365 -13.10 6.33 -7.89
CA GLN A 365 -11.73 6.57 -7.43
C GLN A 365 -10.81 5.39 -7.75
N SER A 366 -11.24 4.16 -7.46
CA SER A 366 -10.52 2.94 -7.83
C SER A 366 -10.21 2.91 -9.33
N ALA A 367 -11.20 3.21 -10.18
CA ALA A 367 -11.03 3.22 -11.61
C ALA A 367 -10.03 4.29 -12.10
N ILE A 368 -10.02 5.48 -11.49
CA ILE A 368 -9.03 6.53 -11.75
C ILE A 368 -7.61 6.02 -11.46
N TYR A 369 -7.41 5.42 -10.28
CA TYR A 369 -6.11 4.87 -9.88
C TYR A 369 -5.65 3.74 -10.80
N ILE A 370 -6.52 2.79 -11.13
CA ILE A 370 -6.18 1.67 -12.02
C ILE A 370 -5.88 2.17 -13.44
N ALA A 371 -6.65 3.12 -13.97
CA ALA A 371 -6.38 3.75 -15.26
C ALA A 371 -5.03 4.47 -15.27
N ALA A 372 -4.68 5.16 -14.18
CA ALA A 372 -3.39 5.83 -14.04
C ALA A 372 -2.22 4.83 -13.98
N ALA A 373 -2.34 3.75 -13.19
CA ALA A 373 -1.32 2.70 -13.12
C ALA A 373 -1.10 2.04 -14.49
N HIS A 374 -2.18 1.71 -15.20
CA HIS A 374 -2.09 1.17 -16.56
C HIS A 374 -1.45 2.17 -17.53
N SER A 375 -1.79 3.46 -17.45
CA SER A 375 -1.19 4.50 -18.30
C SER A 375 0.32 4.60 -18.12
N LEU A 376 0.80 4.52 -16.87
CA LEU A 376 2.23 4.58 -16.54
C LEU A 376 2.99 3.31 -16.95
N LYS A 377 2.35 2.12 -16.83
CA LYS A 377 2.94 0.83 -17.22
C LYS A 377 1.94 -0.04 -18.01
N PRO A 378 1.78 0.21 -19.32
CA PRO A 378 0.81 -0.52 -20.15
C PRO A 378 1.17 -1.98 -20.41
N SER A 379 2.46 -2.33 -20.28
CA SER A 379 2.96 -3.70 -20.51
C SER A 379 2.55 -4.69 -19.41
N TYR A 380 2.06 -4.22 -18.26
CA TYR A 380 1.67 -5.07 -17.14
C TYR A 380 0.27 -5.64 -17.39
N SER A 381 0.19 -6.93 -17.72
CA SER A 381 -1.06 -7.64 -18.04
C SER A 381 -2.11 -7.58 -16.92
N VAL A 382 -1.65 -7.56 -15.67
CA VAL A 382 -2.49 -7.41 -14.47
C VAL A 382 -3.23 -6.07 -14.50
N TYR A 383 -2.57 -4.98 -14.88
CA TYR A 383 -3.19 -3.65 -14.93
C TYR A 383 -4.21 -3.58 -16.06
N SER A 384 -3.91 -4.15 -17.23
CA SER A 384 -4.84 -4.23 -18.35
C SER A 384 -6.11 -5.03 -17.99
N SER A 385 -5.95 -6.10 -17.22
CA SER A 385 -7.06 -6.94 -16.76
C SER A 385 -7.93 -6.22 -15.74
N ALA A 386 -7.31 -5.58 -14.74
CA ALA A 386 -8.01 -4.76 -13.75
C ALA A 386 -8.75 -3.58 -14.41
N LEU A 387 -8.11 -2.90 -15.37
CA LEU A 387 -8.73 -1.80 -16.10
C LEU A 387 -9.98 -2.25 -16.85
N ARG A 388 -9.98 -3.44 -17.46
CA ARG A 388 -11.17 -3.97 -18.14
C ARG A 388 -12.37 -4.11 -17.21
N LEU A 389 -12.13 -4.43 -15.94
CA LEU A 389 -13.19 -4.56 -14.92
C LEU A 389 -13.75 -3.19 -14.52
N VAL A 390 -12.88 -2.20 -14.30
CA VAL A 390 -13.27 -0.93 -13.68
C VAL A 390 -13.50 0.21 -14.67
N ARG A 391 -13.17 0.05 -15.96
CA ARG A 391 -13.25 1.14 -16.96
C ARG A 391 -14.65 1.73 -17.08
N SER A 392 -15.71 0.92 -16.96
CA SER A 392 -17.09 1.41 -17.00
C SER A 392 -17.48 2.26 -15.77
N MET A 393 -16.66 2.26 -14.72
CA MET A 393 -16.85 3.08 -13.52
C MET A 393 -16.26 4.49 -13.67
N LEU A 394 -15.54 4.77 -14.76
CA LEU A 394 -15.09 6.11 -15.11
C LEU A 394 -16.22 6.92 -15.77
N PRO A 395 -16.27 8.25 -15.56
CA PRO A 395 -17.22 9.13 -16.22
C PRO A 395 -16.77 9.46 -17.67
N LEU A 396 -16.69 8.44 -18.53
CA LEU A 396 -16.22 8.57 -19.92
C LEU A 396 -17.01 9.66 -20.69
N PRO A 397 -16.35 10.50 -21.52
CA PRO A 397 -14.94 10.44 -21.93
C PRO A 397 -13.94 11.15 -20.99
N HIS A 398 -14.33 11.39 -19.74
CA HIS A 398 -13.54 12.07 -18.73
C HIS A 398 -12.97 11.08 -17.72
N LEU A 399 -11.87 11.48 -17.07
CA LEU A 399 -11.29 10.73 -15.97
C LEU A 399 -12.03 11.00 -14.66
N LYS A 400 -12.40 12.26 -14.41
CA LYS A 400 -13.20 12.66 -13.24
C LYS A 400 -14.18 13.76 -13.61
N VAL A 401 -15.38 13.65 -13.05
CA VAL A 401 -16.41 14.70 -13.09
C VAL A 401 -16.90 14.92 -11.66
N GLY A 402 -17.14 16.16 -11.28
CA GLY A 402 -17.63 16.48 -9.94
C GLY A 402 -17.80 17.97 -9.74
N TYR A 403 -18.21 18.38 -8.54
CA TYR A 403 -18.42 19.78 -8.23
C TYR A 403 -17.22 20.40 -7.52
N LEU A 404 -16.90 21.63 -7.89
CA LEU A 404 -15.97 22.52 -7.20
C LEU A 404 -16.57 23.92 -7.17
N THR A 405 -16.21 24.66 -6.14
CA THR A 405 -16.55 26.07 -5.98
C THR A 405 -15.38 26.91 -6.49
N ALA A 406 -15.66 27.79 -7.45
CA ALA A 406 -14.64 28.56 -8.17
C ALA A 406 -15.01 30.05 -8.21
N PRO A 407 -14.01 30.96 -8.26
CA PRO A 407 -14.26 32.38 -8.38
C PRO A 407 -14.73 32.74 -9.80
N PRO A 408 -15.31 33.95 -10.00
CA PRO A 408 -15.50 34.53 -11.32
C PRO A 408 -14.18 34.58 -12.10
N VAL A 409 -14.22 34.24 -13.39
CA VAL A 409 -12.99 34.18 -14.20
C VAL A 409 -12.34 35.56 -14.30
N GLY A 410 -11.03 35.60 -14.02
CA GLY A 410 -10.23 36.81 -14.02
C GLY A 410 -10.27 37.60 -12.71
N ASN A 411 -11.00 37.12 -11.69
CA ASN A 411 -10.99 37.71 -10.35
C ASN A 411 -10.84 36.65 -9.26
N SER A 412 -9.62 36.16 -9.06
CA SER A 412 -9.30 35.11 -8.08
C SER A 412 -9.55 35.51 -6.61
N LEU A 413 -9.68 36.81 -6.32
CA LEU A 413 -9.95 37.36 -4.98
C LEU A 413 -11.36 37.95 -4.89
N ALA A 414 -12.30 37.43 -5.68
CA ALA A 414 -13.68 37.88 -5.61
C ALA A 414 -14.29 37.62 -4.21
N PRO A 415 -15.24 38.47 -3.75
CA PRO A 415 -16.01 38.22 -2.54
C PRO A 415 -16.59 36.81 -2.52
N HIS A 416 -16.67 36.17 -1.35
CA HIS A 416 -17.15 34.79 -1.22
C HIS A 416 -18.54 34.56 -1.83
N SER A 417 -19.41 35.59 -1.84
CA SER A 417 -20.74 35.55 -2.48
C SER A 417 -20.72 35.30 -3.98
N ASP A 418 -19.60 35.61 -4.64
CA ASP A 418 -19.46 35.55 -6.09
C ASP A 418 -18.87 34.23 -6.55
N TRP A 419 -18.34 33.43 -5.62
CA TRP A 419 -17.87 32.09 -5.89
C TRP A 419 -19.05 31.17 -6.17
N LYS A 420 -18.96 30.39 -7.25
CA LYS A 420 -20.04 29.53 -7.70
C LYS A 420 -19.62 28.07 -7.65
N ARG A 421 -20.45 27.28 -6.98
CA ARG A 421 -20.39 25.83 -7.04
C ARG A 421 -20.86 25.37 -8.42
N THR A 422 -19.95 24.79 -9.19
CA THR A 422 -20.19 24.37 -10.58
C THR A 422 -19.58 23.00 -10.81
N GLU A 423 -20.01 22.34 -11.89
CA GLU A 423 -19.47 21.06 -12.30
C GLU A 423 -18.15 21.29 -13.06
N PHE A 424 -17.17 20.42 -12.82
CA PHE A 424 -15.88 20.40 -13.47
C PHE A 424 -15.64 19.02 -14.09
N GLU A 425 -14.98 19.03 -15.25
CA GLU A 425 -14.60 17.84 -16.00
C GLU A 425 -13.07 17.82 -16.14
N LEU A 426 -12.45 16.70 -15.76
CA LEU A 426 -11.03 16.44 -15.94
C LEU A 426 -10.84 15.34 -16.96
N ASN A 427 -10.16 15.65 -18.07
CA ASN A 427 -9.69 14.69 -19.04
C ASN A 427 -8.15 14.64 -19.07
N HIS A 428 -7.56 14.02 -20.09
CA HIS A 428 -6.11 13.90 -20.23
C HIS A 428 -5.40 15.20 -20.65
N GLU A 429 -6.14 16.24 -21.08
CA GLU A 429 -5.61 17.50 -21.60
C GLU A 429 -5.84 18.70 -20.67
N ARG A 430 -6.97 18.72 -19.95
CA ARG A 430 -7.40 19.90 -19.16
C ARG A 430 -8.41 19.56 -18.06
N LEU A 431 -8.44 20.45 -17.08
CA LEU A 431 -9.55 20.64 -16.15
C LEU A 431 -10.43 21.79 -16.67
N LEU A 432 -11.73 21.56 -16.83
CA LEU A 432 -12.66 22.53 -17.41
C LEU A 432 -13.92 22.71 -16.56
N GLN A 433 -14.27 23.96 -16.26
CA GLN A 433 -15.54 24.32 -15.65
C GLN A 433 -16.69 24.22 -16.67
N VAL A 434 -17.75 23.53 -16.29
CA VAL A 434 -18.96 23.34 -17.09
C VAL A 434 -20.01 24.37 -16.68
N LEU A 435 -20.46 25.19 -17.63
CA LEU A 435 -21.60 26.09 -17.44
C LEU A 435 -22.85 25.46 -18.05
N LYS A 436 -23.69 24.86 -17.20
CA LYS A 436 -25.04 24.48 -17.62
C LYS A 436 -25.84 25.76 -17.86
N PRO A 437 -26.48 25.96 -19.03
CA PRO A 437 -27.39 27.07 -19.20
C PRO A 437 -28.52 26.90 -18.18
N GLU A 438 -28.73 27.88 -17.30
CA GLU A 438 -29.88 27.90 -16.41
C GLU A 438 -31.12 27.67 -17.27
N ALA A 439 -31.80 26.55 -17.05
CA ALA A 439 -33.15 26.36 -17.54
C ALA A 439 -33.97 27.44 -16.86
N ARG A 440 -34.23 28.55 -17.57
CA ARG A 440 -35.22 29.53 -17.17
C ARG A 440 -36.46 28.73 -16.82
N GLU A 441 -36.81 28.70 -15.54
CA GLU A 441 -38.14 28.34 -15.12
C GLU A 441 -39.09 29.10 -16.04
N MET A 442 -39.92 28.34 -16.76
CA MET A 442 -40.89 28.87 -17.71
C MET A 442 -42.01 29.55 -16.91
N GLY A 443 -41.68 30.64 -16.24
CA GLY A 443 -42.63 31.64 -15.78
C GLY A 443 -43.28 32.23 -17.01
N ARG A 444 -44.44 31.68 -17.38
CA ARG A 444 -45.38 32.29 -18.34
C ARG A 444 -45.71 33.70 -17.86
N ASN A 445 -44.94 34.68 -18.31
CA ASN A 445 -45.35 36.08 -18.28
C ASN A 445 -45.60 36.50 -19.73
N LEU A 446 -46.88 36.52 -20.08
CA LEU A 446 -47.41 37.18 -21.26
C LEU A 446 -47.18 38.68 -21.12
N SER A 447 -46.24 39.26 -21.86
CA SER A 447 -46.32 40.64 -22.36
C SER A 447 -45.16 40.93 -23.30
N GLY A 448 -45.47 41.62 -24.39
CA GLY A 448 -44.61 41.74 -25.57
C GLY A 448 -43.40 42.67 -25.45
N LYS A 449 -42.50 42.46 -26.41
CA LYS A 449 -41.34 43.28 -26.79
C LYS A 449 -40.25 43.44 -25.73
N ALA A 450 -39.18 42.66 -25.90
CA ALA A 450 -37.84 43.07 -25.52
C ALA A 450 -36.88 42.70 -26.65
N GLU A 451 -36.21 43.73 -27.16
CA GLU A 451 -35.18 43.68 -28.19
C GLU A 451 -34.10 42.65 -27.83
N ALA A 452 -33.66 41.90 -28.84
CA ALA A 452 -32.51 41.03 -28.76
C ALA A 452 -31.23 41.87 -28.66
N MET A 453 -30.95 42.39 -27.47
CA MET A 453 -29.63 42.85 -27.11
C MET A 453 -28.81 41.60 -26.76
N SER A 454 -28.18 41.01 -27.77
CA SER A 454 -27.14 40.00 -27.58
C SER A 454 -25.95 40.67 -26.89
N THR A 455 -26.00 40.78 -25.57
CA THR A 455 -24.78 40.89 -24.79
C THR A 455 -24.10 39.54 -24.85
N ASN A 456 -23.23 39.37 -25.84
CA ASN A 456 -22.13 38.41 -25.82
C ASN A 456 -21.23 38.77 -24.63
N VAL A 457 -21.71 38.53 -23.40
CA VAL A 457 -20.82 38.28 -22.29
C VAL A 457 -20.30 36.88 -22.61
N GLU A 458 -19.13 36.80 -23.24
CA GLU A 458 -18.36 35.56 -23.30
C GLU A 458 -18.35 35.02 -21.88
N LYS A 459 -19.13 33.96 -21.64
CA LYS A 459 -19.17 33.31 -20.33
C LYS A 459 -17.83 32.63 -20.16
N LYS A 460 -16.84 33.39 -19.69
CA LYS A 460 -15.50 32.89 -19.42
C LYS A 460 -15.64 31.78 -18.38
N THR A 461 -15.09 30.62 -18.69
CA THR A 461 -15.03 29.45 -17.81
C THR A 461 -13.62 29.29 -17.25
N VAL A 462 -13.52 28.77 -16.02
CA VAL A 462 -12.22 28.37 -15.49
C VAL A 462 -11.73 27.17 -16.31
N LYS A 463 -10.54 27.31 -16.88
CA LYS A 463 -9.87 26.28 -17.68
C LYS A 463 -8.42 26.23 -17.27
N VAL A 464 -7.93 25.02 -16.98
CA VAL A 464 -6.51 24.77 -16.69
C VAL A 464 -6.04 23.65 -17.62
N ASN A 465 -5.10 23.94 -18.52
CA ASN A 465 -4.51 22.88 -19.34
C ASN A 465 -3.47 22.12 -18.51
N ILE A 466 -3.41 20.80 -18.65
CA ILE A 466 -2.46 19.95 -17.92
C ILE A 466 -1.01 20.37 -18.21
N THR A 467 -0.74 20.84 -19.43
CA THR A 467 0.56 21.34 -19.88
C THR A 467 0.99 22.63 -19.19
N GLU A 468 0.05 23.37 -18.57
CA GLU A 468 0.31 24.66 -17.91
C GLU A 468 0.54 24.48 -16.40
N ILE A 469 0.28 23.30 -15.84
CA ILE A 469 0.39 23.03 -14.40
C ILE A 469 1.87 22.98 -13.98
N VAL A 470 2.19 23.71 -12.93
CA VAL A 470 3.50 23.70 -12.25
C VAL A 470 3.43 22.87 -10.97
N SER A 471 2.40 23.10 -10.15
CA SER A 471 2.13 22.34 -8.93
C SER A 471 0.64 22.31 -8.60
N VAL A 472 0.25 21.30 -7.82
CA VAL A 472 -1.11 21.19 -7.28
C VAL A 472 -0.99 20.89 -5.80
N THR A 473 -1.59 21.70 -4.93
CA THR A 473 -1.47 21.61 -3.48
C THR A 473 -2.81 21.84 -2.78
N THR A 474 -2.96 21.31 -1.57
CA THR A 474 -4.05 21.71 -0.68
C THR A 474 -3.81 23.13 -0.19
N CYS A 475 -4.86 23.94 -0.13
CA CYS A 475 -4.78 25.35 0.27
C CYS A 475 -5.63 25.60 1.53
N ALA A 476 -5.02 26.22 2.53
CA ALA A 476 -5.68 26.65 3.77
C ALA A 476 -5.72 28.19 3.88
N ASP A 477 -5.76 28.88 2.74
CA ASP A 477 -5.82 30.33 2.69
C ASP A 477 -7.17 30.84 3.21
N LEU A 478 -7.13 31.69 4.25
CA LEU A 478 -8.31 32.24 4.93
C LEU A 478 -9.13 33.19 4.04
N THR A 479 -8.59 33.60 2.90
CA THR A 479 -9.32 34.38 1.89
C THR A 479 -10.24 33.53 1.02
N LEU A 480 -10.09 32.21 1.04
CA LEU A 480 -10.98 31.29 0.31
C LEU A 480 -12.33 31.14 1.03
N PRO A 481 -13.42 30.85 0.28
CA PRO A 481 -14.68 30.46 0.89
C PRO A 481 -14.52 29.24 1.82
N PRO A 482 -15.43 29.07 2.80
CA PRO A 482 -15.42 27.91 3.68
C PRO A 482 -15.44 26.60 2.89
N GLY A 483 -14.49 25.70 3.18
CA GLY A 483 -14.38 24.39 2.54
C GLY A 483 -12.94 23.92 2.46
N ALA A 484 -12.71 22.85 1.71
CA ALA A 484 -11.39 22.27 1.52
C ALA A 484 -10.73 22.88 0.28
N GLY A 485 -9.76 23.77 0.48
CA GLY A 485 -9.13 24.54 -0.59
C GLY A 485 -8.11 23.74 -1.42
N LEU A 486 -8.05 24.05 -2.71
CA LEU A 486 -7.13 23.51 -3.71
C LEU A 486 -6.45 24.69 -4.43
N CYS A 487 -5.12 24.66 -4.53
CA CYS A 487 -4.36 25.57 -5.36
C CYS A 487 -3.73 24.79 -6.52
N ILE A 488 -3.96 25.26 -7.75
CA ILE A 488 -3.28 24.78 -8.95
C ILE A 488 -2.41 25.92 -9.44
N ASP A 489 -1.11 25.82 -9.21
CA ASP A 489 -0.14 26.79 -9.74
C ASP A 489 0.06 26.51 -11.22
N THR A 490 -0.13 27.52 -12.05
CA THR A 490 0.12 27.45 -13.49
C THR A 490 1.20 28.43 -13.89
N VAL A 491 1.73 28.28 -15.11
CA VAL A 491 2.65 29.27 -15.72
C VAL A 491 2.04 30.67 -15.86
N HIS A 492 0.71 30.81 -15.72
CA HIS A 492 -0.02 32.07 -15.78
C HIS A 492 -0.46 32.60 -14.41
N GLY A 493 -0.09 31.91 -13.33
CA GLY A 493 -0.47 32.23 -11.95
C GLY A 493 -1.35 31.16 -11.30
N PRO A 494 -1.66 31.31 -10.01
CA PRO A 494 -2.42 30.32 -9.24
C PRO A 494 -3.92 30.36 -9.57
N VAL A 495 -4.52 29.18 -9.64
CA VAL A 495 -5.98 28.97 -9.73
C VAL A 495 -6.45 28.32 -8.43
N TYR A 496 -7.34 29.01 -7.73
CA TYR A 496 -7.91 28.53 -6.47
C TYR A 496 -9.30 27.94 -6.69
N LEU A 497 -9.53 26.77 -6.10
CA LEU A 497 -10.81 26.05 -6.13
C LEU A 497 -11.10 25.54 -4.72
N VAL A 498 -12.38 25.35 -4.39
CA VAL A 498 -12.82 24.83 -3.08
C VAL A 498 -13.70 23.61 -3.29
N ALA A 499 -13.32 22.49 -2.67
CA ALA A 499 -14.13 21.27 -2.63
C ALA A 499 -15.08 21.28 -1.43
N ASP A 500 -16.20 20.57 -1.57
CA ASP A 500 -17.25 20.52 -0.54
C ASP A 500 -16.79 19.81 0.76
N SER A 501 -15.78 18.94 0.68
CA SER A 501 -15.20 18.24 1.83
C SER A 501 -13.72 17.91 1.60
N TRP A 502 -13.00 17.55 2.66
CA TRP A 502 -11.60 17.12 2.58
C TRP A 502 -11.42 15.82 1.78
N GLU A 503 -12.40 14.92 1.85
CA GLU A 503 -12.40 13.67 1.07
C GLU A 503 -12.62 13.94 -0.42
N SER A 504 -13.52 14.89 -0.76
CA SER A 504 -13.70 15.34 -2.14
C SER A 504 -12.46 16.05 -2.67
N LEU A 505 -11.80 16.86 -1.82
CA LEU A 505 -10.52 17.49 -2.13
C LEU A 505 -9.45 16.45 -2.45
N ASP A 506 -9.27 15.42 -1.61
CA ASP A 506 -8.32 14.33 -1.84
C ASP A 506 -8.56 13.68 -3.21
N GLY A 507 -9.82 13.39 -3.56
CA GLY A 507 -10.18 12.80 -4.85
C GLY A 507 -9.84 13.69 -6.05
N TRP A 508 -10.02 15.02 -5.93
CA TRP A 508 -9.63 15.97 -6.97
C TRP A 508 -8.13 16.17 -7.06
N LEU A 509 -7.46 16.33 -5.92
CA LEU A 509 -6.02 16.49 -5.81
C LEU A 509 -5.29 15.30 -6.43
N ASP A 510 -5.68 14.09 -6.04
CA ASP A 510 -5.12 12.85 -6.54
C ASP A 510 -5.33 12.74 -8.06
N ALA A 511 -6.56 12.96 -8.56
CA ALA A 511 -6.87 12.85 -9.98
C ALA A 511 -6.06 13.84 -10.84
N ILE A 512 -5.99 15.12 -10.46
CA ILE A 512 -5.24 16.14 -11.22
C ILE A 512 -3.74 15.81 -11.21
N ARG A 513 -3.18 15.44 -10.06
CA ARG A 513 -1.77 15.06 -9.94
C ARG A 513 -1.43 13.81 -10.76
N LEU A 514 -2.32 12.81 -10.80
CA LEU A 514 -2.13 11.61 -11.63
C LEU A 514 -2.11 11.98 -13.12
N VAL A 515 -3.07 12.77 -13.61
CA VAL A 515 -3.08 13.22 -15.02
C VAL A 515 -1.82 14.01 -15.35
N TYR A 516 -1.44 14.95 -14.49
CA TYR A 516 -0.21 15.72 -14.65
C TYR A 516 1.04 14.84 -14.69
N THR A 517 1.12 13.84 -13.80
CA THR A 517 2.26 12.90 -13.76
C THR A 517 2.33 12.04 -15.03
N ILE A 518 1.19 11.53 -15.50
CA ILE A 518 1.09 10.77 -16.75
C ILE A 518 1.56 11.62 -17.94
N TYR A 519 1.16 12.90 -17.98
CA TYR A 519 1.63 13.85 -18.98
C TYR A 519 3.14 14.08 -18.90
N ALA A 520 3.66 14.35 -17.70
CA ALA A 520 5.09 14.58 -17.48
C ALA A 520 5.95 13.35 -17.85
N ARG A 521 5.39 12.14 -17.76
CA ARG A 521 6.03 10.88 -18.19
C ARG A 521 5.82 10.56 -19.68
N GLY A 522 5.19 11.44 -20.45
CA GLY A 522 4.94 11.27 -21.89
C GLY A 522 3.95 10.15 -22.20
N LYS A 523 2.98 9.91 -21.31
CA LYS A 523 1.98 8.82 -21.42
C LYS A 523 0.55 9.31 -21.61
N SER A 524 0.36 10.59 -21.95
CA SER A 524 -0.98 11.17 -22.18
C SER A 524 -1.80 10.43 -23.22
N ASP A 525 -1.19 9.97 -24.32
CA ASP A 525 -1.89 9.25 -25.39
C ASP A 525 -2.47 7.92 -24.90
N VAL A 526 -1.80 7.27 -23.94
CA VAL A 526 -2.31 6.03 -23.33
C VAL A 526 -3.56 6.35 -22.52
N LEU A 527 -3.49 7.37 -21.66
CA LEU A 527 -4.65 7.80 -20.87
C LEU A 527 -5.80 8.25 -21.76
N ALA A 528 -5.52 8.98 -22.85
CA ALA A 528 -6.48 9.34 -23.87
C ALA A 528 -7.17 8.09 -24.43
N GLY A 529 -6.40 7.10 -24.87
CA GLY A 529 -6.92 5.82 -25.36
C GLY A 529 -7.77 5.06 -24.35
N ILE A 530 -7.54 5.21 -23.04
CA ILE A 530 -8.39 4.59 -22.01
C ILE A 530 -9.74 5.29 -21.90
N ILE A 531 -9.74 6.62 -21.88
CA ILE A 531 -10.93 7.42 -21.57
C ILE A 531 -11.75 7.80 -22.81
N THR A 532 -11.18 7.78 -24.02
CA THR A 532 -11.88 8.18 -25.26
C THR A 532 -12.17 7.05 -26.23
N ALA A 533 -11.49 5.90 -26.11
CA ALA A 533 -11.95 4.68 -26.78
C ALA A 533 -13.22 4.16 -26.12
#